data_AF-A0A7Z9HFB0-F1
#
_entry.id   AF-A0A7Z9HFB0-F1
#
_cell.length_a   1.000
_cell.length_b   1.000
_cell.length_c   1.000
_cell.angle_alpha   90.00
_cell.angle_beta   90.00
_cell.angle_gamma   90.00
#
_symmetry.space_group_name_H-M   'P 1'
#
loop_
_entity.id
_entity.type
_entity.pdbx_description
1 polymer ?
#
loop_
_entity_poly.entity_id
_entity_poly.type
_entity_poly.pdbx_seq_one_letter_code
_entity_poly.pdbx_strand_id
1 'polypeptide(L)'
;MIKYLFILLSTLLFAFTASAETLRLNSGESLEGKILKMDENTLFIESHLTAQELKIDRADLSLIEFDSSARSLARRLGIGLHYRPNGNEENLSIKNWISAVDSAELIVGYSSGTQDTFGFELRYSRVFMVEGATDLFYGAGAGILSIDSKRGT
;
A
#
# COMPACT_ATOMS: atom_id res chain seq x y z
N MET A 1 2.10 26.15 12.27
CA MET A 1 2.57 24.85 12.81
C MET A 1 2.17 23.63 11.98
N ILE A 2 1.15 23.70 11.10
CA ILE A 2 0.69 22.58 10.25
C ILE A 2 1.70 22.12 9.18
N LYS A 3 2.60 22.99 8.71
CA LYS A 3 3.57 22.67 7.63
C LYS A 3 4.56 21.54 7.96
N TYR A 4 4.90 21.34 9.23
CA TYR A 4 5.90 20.33 9.63
C TYR A 4 5.28 18.95 9.90
N LEU A 5 3.96 18.87 10.10
CA LEU A 5 3.27 17.60 10.33
C LEU A 5 3.23 16.73 9.07
N PHE A 6 3.07 17.35 7.89
CA PHE A 6 3.10 16.66 6.59
C PHE A 6 4.48 16.08 6.26
N ILE A 7 5.56 16.76 6.65
CA ILE A 7 6.94 16.31 6.45
C ILE A 7 7.30 15.15 7.39
N LEU A 8 6.84 15.20 8.66
CA LEU A 8 7.05 14.12 9.63
C LEU A 8 6.25 12.85 9.28
N LEU A 9 5.03 13.01 8.76
CA LEU A 9 4.19 11.89 8.33
C LEU A 9 4.76 11.22 7.07
N SER A 10 5.33 11.99 6.15
CA SER A 10 5.97 11.44 4.96
C SER A 10 7.24 10.66 5.30
N THR A 11 8.10 11.14 6.19
CA THR A 11 9.32 10.40 6.58
C THR A 11 9.04 9.11 7.36
N LEU A 12 7.95 9.04 8.14
CA LEU A 12 7.54 7.81 8.84
C LEU A 12 7.01 6.72 7.88
N LEU A 13 6.50 7.11 6.70
CA LEU A 13 5.98 6.19 5.67
C LEU A 13 7.08 5.55 4.80
N PHE A 14 8.35 5.99 4.92
CA PHE A 14 9.49 5.48 4.13
C PHE A 14 10.44 4.54 4.90
N ALA A 15 10.07 4.02 6.08
CA ALA A 15 10.84 2.98 6.77
C ALA A 15 10.36 1.58 6.32
N PHE A 16 11.02 1.01 5.31
CA PHE A 16 10.62 -0.27 4.70
C PHE A 16 11.22 -1.48 5.43
N THR A 17 10.44 -2.54 5.53
CA THR A 17 10.92 -3.91 5.74
C THR A 17 11.02 -4.65 4.41
N ALA A 18 12.11 -5.41 4.23
CA ALA A 18 12.41 -6.21 3.05
C ALA A 18 11.41 -7.37 2.84
N SER A 19 11.14 -7.69 1.56
CA SER A 19 10.18 -8.69 1.09
C SER A 19 10.71 -10.13 1.24
N ALA A 20 9.84 -11.12 1.08
CA ALA A 20 10.23 -12.52 0.89
C ALA A 20 10.73 -12.74 -0.55
N GLU A 21 11.80 -13.50 -0.71
CA GLU A 21 12.49 -13.74 -1.98
C GLU A 21 12.49 -15.25 -2.30
N THR A 22 12.20 -15.59 -3.55
CA THR A 22 12.34 -16.96 -4.08
C THR A 22 13.63 -17.04 -4.89
N LEU A 23 14.47 -18.01 -4.57
CA LEU A 23 15.79 -18.21 -5.16
C LEU A 23 15.77 -19.49 -5.99
N ARG A 24 15.92 -19.37 -7.30
CA ARG A 24 16.06 -20.52 -8.19
C ARG A 24 17.53 -20.87 -8.36
N LEU A 25 17.88 -22.12 -8.06
CA LEU A 25 19.22 -22.65 -8.22
C LEU A 25 19.41 -23.22 -9.63
N ASN A 26 20.66 -23.30 -10.07
CA ASN A 26 21.06 -23.95 -11.32
C ASN A 26 20.76 -25.45 -11.31
N SER A 27 20.58 -26.06 -10.13
CA SER A 27 20.09 -27.44 -9.96
C SER A 27 18.63 -27.63 -10.36
N GLY A 28 17.87 -26.53 -10.55
CA GLY A 28 16.42 -26.55 -10.75
C GLY A 28 15.61 -26.49 -9.45
N GLU A 29 16.27 -26.54 -8.29
CA GLU A 29 15.63 -26.36 -6.98
C GLU A 29 15.25 -24.90 -6.76
N SER A 30 14.21 -24.68 -5.94
CA SER A 30 13.78 -23.34 -5.52
C SER A 30 13.79 -23.26 -3.99
N LEU A 31 14.39 -22.19 -3.47
CA LEU A 31 14.49 -21.91 -2.05
C LEU A 31 13.72 -20.63 -1.74
N GLU A 32 12.85 -20.66 -0.74
CA GLU A 32 12.09 -19.49 -0.28
C GLU A 32 12.67 -18.98 1.04
N GLY A 33 13.01 -17.69 1.08
CA GLY A 33 13.59 -17.10 2.28
C GLY A 33 13.75 -15.60 2.18
N LYS A 34 14.22 -15.00 3.28
CA LYS A 34 14.56 -13.57 3.33
C LYS A 34 16.06 -13.41 3.15
N ILE A 35 16.51 -12.65 2.16
CA ILE A 35 17.94 -12.33 2.00
C ILE A 35 18.38 -11.46 3.19
N LEU A 36 19.39 -11.94 3.89
CA LEU A 36 19.98 -11.25 5.04
C LEU A 36 21.17 -10.39 4.63
N LYS A 37 22.01 -10.91 3.74
CA LYS A 37 23.25 -10.27 3.26
C LYS A 37 23.72 -10.96 1.98
N MET A 38 24.38 -10.21 1.11
CA MET A 38 24.88 -10.68 -0.18
C MET A 38 26.25 -10.05 -0.47
N ASP A 39 27.22 -10.90 -0.76
CA ASP A 39 28.59 -10.52 -1.14
C ASP A 39 28.88 -10.91 -2.61
N GLU A 40 30.12 -10.73 -3.07
CA GLU A 40 30.51 -11.04 -4.46
C GLU A 40 30.31 -12.52 -4.82
N ASN A 41 30.53 -13.42 -3.87
CA ASN A 41 30.51 -14.87 -4.11
C ASN A 41 29.40 -15.60 -3.35
N THR A 42 28.79 -14.98 -2.34
CA THR A 42 27.89 -15.69 -1.42
C THR A 42 26.64 -14.90 -1.11
N LEU A 43 25.52 -15.62 -0.97
CA LEU A 43 24.22 -15.10 -0.54
C LEU A 43 23.80 -15.82 0.74
N PHE A 44 23.32 -15.06 1.72
CA PHE A 44 22.76 -15.64 2.95
C PHE A 44 21.27 -15.34 3.02
N ILE A 45 20.49 -16.40 3.24
CA ILE A 45 19.04 -16.29 3.39
C ILE A 45 18.57 -16.91 4.69
N GLU A 46 17.52 -16.36 5.27
CA GLU A 46 16.74 -17.02 6.31
C GLU A 46 15.65 -17.86 5.65
N SER A 47 15.76 -19.19 5.73
CA SER A 47 14.77 -20.11 5.18
C SER A 47 13.42 -19.96 5.88
N HIS A 48 12.33 -19.85 5.11
CA HIS A 48 10.99 -19.79 5.69
C HIS A 48 10.60 -21.12 6.35
N LEU A 49 11.05 -22.25 5.79
CA LEU A 49 10.67 -23.59 6.25
C LEU A 49 11.33 -23.99 7.56
N THR A 50 12.57 -23.53 7.79
CA THR A 50 13.38 -23.98 8.92
C THR A 50 13.79 -22.85 9.86
N ALA A 51 13.54 -21.59 9.50
CA ALA A 51 14.04 -20.40 10.20
C ALA A 51 15.56 -20.41 10.45
N GLN A 52 16.31 -21.13 9.60
CA GLN A 52 17.77 -21.22 9.66
C GLN A 52 18.41 -20.34 8.58
N GLU A 53 19.57 -19.79 8.90
CA GLU A 53 20.42 -19.09 7.94
C GLU A 53 21.09 -20.11 7.00
N LEU A 54 20.72 -20.06 5.73
CA LEU A 54 21.32 -20.84 4.65
C LEU A 54 22.32 -19.98 3.90
N LYS A 55 23.51 -20.54 3.68
CA LYS A 55 24.55 -19.95 2.83
C LYS A 55 24.49 -20.59 1.45
N ILE A 56 24.37 -19.76 0.42
CA ILE A 56 24.27 -20.15 -0.99
C ILE A 56 25.45 -19.54 -1.75
N ASP A 57 26.10 -20.32 -2.62
CA ASP A 57 27.09 -19.79 -3.56
C ASP A 57 26.37 -19.07 -4.70
N ARG A 58 26.84 -17.88 -5.07
CA ARG A 58 26.24 -17.13 -6.16
C ARG A 58 26.43 -17.79 -7.52
N ALA A 59 27.44 -18.63 -7.68
CA ALA A 59 27.62 -19.43 -8.89
C ALA A 59 26.49 -20.47 -9.06
N ASP A 60 25.81 -20.85 -7.98
CA ASP A 60 24.71 -21.81 -7.99
C ASP A 60 23.35 -21.14 -8.20
N LEU A 61 23.27 -19.81 -8.21
CA LEU A 61 22.05 -19.06 -8.45
C LEU A 61 21.75 -18.93 -9.94
N SER A 62 20.54 -19.30 -10.33
CA SER A 62 20.01 -19.08 -11.68
C SER A 62 19.22 -17.78 -11.77
N LEU A 63 18.31 -17.56 -10.81
CA LEU A 63 17.41 -16.42 -10.79
C LEU A 63 17.00 -16.08 -9.36
N ILE A 64 16.94 -14.79 -9.03
CA ILE A 64 16.31 -14.29 -7.82
C ILE A 64 14.97 -13.70 -8.22
N GLU A 65 13.88 -14.37 -7.82
CA GLU A 65 12.52 -13.91 -7.99
C GLU A 65 12.10 -13.19 -6.71
N PHE A 66 12.02 -11.86 -6.78
CA PHE A 66 11.37 -11.08 -5.75
C PHE A 66 9.88 -11.29 -5.91
N ASP A 67 9.28 -12.15 -5.08
CA ASP A 67 7.85 -12.37 -5.13
C ASP A 67 7.16 -11.07 -4.70
N SER A 68 6.69 -10.31 -5.70
CA SER A 68 5.91 -9.11 -5.51
C SER A 68 4.42 -9.41 -5.24
N SER A 69 4.10 -10.63 -4.77
CA SER A 69 2.78 -10.97 -4.23
C SER A 69 2.37 -10.01 -3.11
N ALA A 70 3.33 -9.46 -2.38
CA ALA A 70 3.11 -8.23 -1.63
C ALA A 70 3.17 -7.03 -2.58
N ARG A 71 2.04 -6.35 -2.80
CA ARG A 71 2.01 -5.02 -3.43
C ARG A 71 3.22 -4.22 -2.95
N SER A 72 4.13 -3.88 -3.88
CA SER A 72 5.34 -3.12 -3.55
C SER A 72 4.92 -1.86 -2.77
N LEU A 73 5.70 -1.41 -1.77
CA LEU A 73 5.28 -0.28 -0.94
C LEU A 73 5.00 0.98 -1.78
N ALA A 74 5.64 1.12 -2.95
CA ALA A 74 5.35 2.17 -3.94
C ALA A 74 3.91 2.13 -4.48
N ARG A 75 3.22 0.98 -4.42
CA ARG A 75 1.79 0.79 -4.71
C ARG A 75 0.91 0.77 -3.46
N ARG A 76 1.48 0.83 -2.25
CA ARG A 76 0.69 0.75 -1.01
C ARG A 76 -0.01 2.06 -0.66
N LEU A 77 0.58 3.20 -0.98
CA LEU A 77 -0.06 4.50 -0.75
C LEU A 77 -0.59 5.07 -2.07
N GLY A 78 -1.90 5.30 -2.14
CA GLY A 78 -2.56 6.03 -3.21
C GLY A 78 -3.05 7.38 -2.69
N ILE A 79 -2.83 8.44 -3.47
CA ILE A 79 -3.41 9.76 -3.22
C ILE A 79 -4.33 10.07 -4.39
N GLY A 80 -5.59 10.32 -4.10
CA GLY A 80 -6.61 10.69 -5.08
C GLY A 80 -7.09 12.10 -4.85
N LEU A 81 -7.21 12.89 -5.91
CA LEU A 81 -7.89 14.18 -5.91
C LEU A 81 -9.07 14.09 -6.86
N HIS A 82 -10.28 14.23 -6.34
CA HIS A 82 -11.49 14.32 -7.15
C HIS A 82 -12.02 15.74 -7.05
N TYR A 83 -11.90 16.48 -8.16
CA TYR A 83 -12.42 17.82 -8.31
C TYR A 83 -13.53 17.80 -9.36
N ARG A 84 -14.74 18.23 -9.00
CA ARG A 84 -15.85 18.39 -9.95
C ARG A 84 -16.23 19.88 -10.07
N PRO A 85 -15.77 20.58 -11.13
CA PRO A 85 -15.97 22.03 -11.27
C PRO A 85 -17.44 22.44 -11.30
N ASN A 86 -18.31 21.66 -11.95
CA ASN A 86 -19.74 21.97 -12.07
C ASN A 86 -20.55 21.60 -10.81
N GLY A 87 -19.94 20.92 -9.84
CA GLY A 87 -20.57 20.47 -8.60
C GLY A 87 -20.02 21.14 -7.34
N ASN A 88 -19.01 22.02 -7.48
CA ASN A 88 -18.33 22.66 -6.36
C ASN A 88 -17.89 21.67 -5.27
N GLU A 89 -17.52 20.45 -5.68
CA GLU A 89 -17.16 19.35 -4.80
C GLU A 89 -15.67 19.03 -4.97
N GLU A 90 -14.98 18.99 -3.83
CA GLU A 90 -13.57 18.65 -3.72
C GLU A 90 -13.41 17.51 -2.72
N ASN A 91 -12.85 16.39 -3.17
CA ASN A 91 -12.51 15.29 -2.29
C ASN A 91 -11.01 14.98 -2.41
N LEU A 92 -10.33 14.93 -1.28
CA LEU A 92 -8.99 14.37 -1.13
C LEU A 92 -9.11 12.98 -0.54
N SER A 93 -8.54 11.98 -1.21
CA SER A 93 -8.47 10.62 -0.72
C SER A 93 -7.03 10.19 -0.49
N ILE A 94 -6.79 9.51 0.64
CA ILE A 94 -5.54 8.82 0.95
C ILE A 94 -5.88 7.36 1.21
N LYS A 95 -5.48 6.48 0.29
CA LYS A 95 -5.65 5.04 0.39
C LYS A 95 -4.32 4.39 0.78
N ASN A 96 -4.36 3.50 1.77
CA ASN A 96 -3.24 2.67 2.18
C ASN A 96 -3.62 1.18 2.06
N TRP A 97 -2.84 0.41 1.30
CA TRP A 97 -2.91 -1.05 1.28
C TRP A 97 -2.18 -1.60 2.52
N ILE A 98 -2.96 -2.17 3.43
CA ILE A 98 -2.51 -2.74 4.69
C ILE A 98 -1.97 -4.17 4.45
N SER A 99 -2.48 -4.85 3.42
CA SER A 99 -2.01 -6.16 2.97
C SER A 99 -2.03 -6.25 1.43
N ALA A 100 -1.73 -7.43 0.87
CA ALA A 100 -1.86 -7.68 -0.56
C ALA A 100 -3.31 -7.51 -1.07
N VAL A 101 -4.30 -7.74 -0.20
CA VAL A 101 -5.72 -7.74 -0.54
C VAL A 101 -6.55 -6.75 0.27
N ASP A 102 -6.02 -6.17 1.35
CA ASP A 102 -6.74 -5.24 2.22
C ASP A 102 -6.24 -3.81 2.07
N SER A 103 -7.17 -2.85 2.02
CA SER A 103 -6.86 -1.41 2.08
C SER A 103 -7.79 -0.65 3.01
N ALA A 104 -7.26 0.41 3.59
CA ALA A 104 -8.02 1.46 4.26
C ALA A 104 -7.84 2.77 3.50
N GLU A 105 -8.88 3.59 3.45
CA GLU A 105 -8.90 4.85 2.72
C GLU A 105 -9.56 5.91 3.58
N LEU A 106 -8.88 7.05 3.75
CA LEU A 106 -9.44 8.25 4.36
C LEU A 106 -9.81 9.22 3.25
N ILE A 107 -11.07 9.64 3.23
CA ILE A 107 -11.59 10.65 2.32
C ILE A 107 -11.97 11.87 3.13
N VAL A 108 -11.48 13.03 2.70
CA VAL A 108 -11.84 14.34 3.22
C VAL A 108 -12.52 15.09 2.10
N GLY A 109 -13.76 15.49 2.33
CA GLY A 109 -14.62 16.10 1.32
C GLY A 109 -15.13 17.46 1.74
N TYR A 110 -15.18 18.38 0.79
CA TYR A 110 -15.88 19.65 0.92
C TYR A 110 -16.77 19.86 -0.32
N SER A 111 -17.99 20.31 -0.11
CA SER A 111 -18.86 20.77 -1.20
C SER A 111 -19.48 22.11 -0.84
N SER A 112 -19.52 23.04 -1.79
CA SER A 112 -20.14 24.36 -1.59
C SER A 112 -21.36 24.58 -2.49
N GLY A 113 -22.42 25.17 -1.93
CA GLY A 113 -23.68 25.35 -2.66
C GLY A 113 -24.78 25.99 -1.82
N THR A 114 -26.02 25.52 -1.98
CA THR A 114 -27.15 25.94 -1.13
C THR A 114 -26.96 25.48 0.34
N GLN A 115 -26.24 24.39 0.52
CA GLN A 115 -25.72 23.92 1.80
C GLN A 115 -24.24 23.62 1.59
N ASP A 116 -23.41 24.13 2.49
CA ASP A 116 -21.99 23.83 2.48
C ASP A 116 -21.79 22.57 3.32
N THR A 117 -21.06 21.59 2.81
CA THR A 117 -20.82 20.33 3.50
C THR A 117 -19.34 20.07 3.66
N PHE A 118 -18.97 19.53 4.81
CA PHE A 118 -17.61 19.11 5.10
C PHE A 118 -17.65 17.77 5.80
N GLY A 119 -16.90 16.79 5.30
CA GLY A 119 -17.00 15.42 5.80
C GLY A 119 -15.69 14.67 5.79
N PHE A 120 -15.65 13.67 6.67
CA PHE A 120 -14.59 12.66 6.71
C PHE A 120 -15.23 11.29 6.59
N GLU A 121 -14.67 10.44 5.73
CA GLU A 121 -15.10 9.05 5.59
C GLU A 121 -13.89 8.12 5.63
N LEU A 122 -13.96 7.08 6.45
CA LEU A 122 -13.03 5.97 6.44
C LEU A 122 -13.66 4.80 5.70
N ARG A 123 -12.98 4.28 4.68
CA ARG A 123 -13.40 3.12 3.89
C ARG A 123 -12.41 1.99 4.05
N TYR A 124 -12.91 0.80 4.31
CA TYR A 124 -12.14 -0.44 4.19
C TYR A 124 -12.54 -1.15 2.90
N SER A 125 -11.57 -1.76 2.22
CA SER A 125 -11.81 -2.57 1.02
C SER A 125 -10.94 -3.80 1.01
N ARG A 126 -11.51 -4.94 0.61
CA ARG A 126 -10.84 -6.22 0.42
C ARG A 126 -11.01 -6.71 -1.01
N VAL A 127 -9.90 -7.01 -1.67
CA VAL A 127 -9.85 -7.70 -2.96
C VAL A 127 -10.18 -9.17 -2.74
N PHE A 128 -11.14 -9.68 -3.50
CA PHE A 128 -11.52 -11.09 -3.46
C PHE A 128 -11.15 -11.83 -4.75
N MET A 129 -10.85 -11.09 -5.83
CA MET A 129 -10.41 -11.67 -7.09
C MET A 129 -9.52 -10.68 -7.87
N VAL A 130 -8.53 -11.21 -8.59
CA VAL A 130 -7.67 -10.46 -9.49
C VAL A 130 -7.82 -11.04 -10.89
N GLU A 131 -8.26 -10.22 -11.84
CA GLU A 131 -8.40 -10.59 -13.26
C GLU A 131 -7.45 -9.75 -14.10
N GLY A 132 -6.28 -10.33 -14.40
CA GLY A 132 -5.21 -9.66 -15.14
C GLY A 132 -4.72 -8.42 -14.41
N ALA A 133 -4.99 -7.22 -14.97
CA ALA A 133 -4.62 -5.94 -14.38
C ALA A 133 -5.75 -5.30 -13.52
N THR A 134 -6.84 -6.03 -13.29
CA THR A 134 -8.03 -5.53 -12.58
C THR A 134 -8.21 -6.22 -11.23
N ASP A 135 -8.38 -5.43 -10.17
CA ASP A 135 -8.73 -5.93 -8.85
C ASP A 135 -10.25 -5.84 -8.65
N LEU A 136 -10.91 -6.96 -8.35
CA LEU A 136 -12.30 -6.97 -7.89
C LEU A 136 -12.32 -6.99 -6.36
N PHE A 137 -13.01 -6.02 -5.76
CA PHE A 137 -13.02 -5.82 -4.32
C PHE A 137 -14.42 -5.52 -3.78
N TYR A 138 -14.63 -5.82 -2.50
CA TYR A 138 -15.78 -5.37 -1.71
C TYR A 138 -15.31 -4.54 -0.52
N GLY A 139 -16.18 -3.70 0.05
CA GLY A 139 -15.79 -2.82 1.12
C GLY A 139 -16.97 -2.15 1.82
N ALA A 140 -16.67 -1.46 2.91
CA ALA A 140 -17.62 -0.67 3.67
C ALA A 140 -16.95 0.60 4.18
N GLY A 141 -17.74 1.66 4.34
CA GLY A 141 -17.27 2.95 4.84
C GLY A 141 -18.17 3.50 5.93
N ALA A 142 -17.58 4.30 6.80
CA ALA A 142 -18.28 5.07 7.81
C ALA A 142 -17.68 6.48 7.89
N GLY A 143 -18.52 7.47 8.12
CA GLY A 143 -18.09 8.87 8.10
C GLY A 143 -18.97 9.79 8.90
N ILE A 144 -18.48 11.01 9.08
CA ILE A 144 -19.19 12.12 9.70
C ILE A 144 -19.29 13.23 8.67
N LEU A 145 -20.48 13.82 8.55
CA LEU A 145 -20.77 14.91 7.65
C LEU A 145 -21.30 16.10 8.45
N SER A 146 -20.60 17.23 8.37
CA SER A 146 -21.09 18.53 8.82
C SER A 146 -21.85 19.17 7.67
N ILE A 147 -23.04 19.70 7.98
CA ILE A 147 -23.91 20.39 7.03
C ILE A 147 -24.16 21.78 7.59
N ASP A 148 -23.72 22.80 6.87
CA ASP A 148 -24.02 24.20 7.17
C ASP A 148 -25.02 24.73 6.14
N SER A 149 -26.09 25.36 6.62
CA SER A 149 -27.17 25.85 5.77
C SER A 149 -27.28 27.36 5.87
N LYS A 150 -27.22 28.04 4.73
CA LYS A 150 -27.47 29.48 4.62
C LYS A 150 -28.97 29.84 4.70
N ARG A 151 -29.87 28.86 4.90
CA ARG A 151 -31.30 29.12 5.09
C ARG A 151 -31.54 29.59 6.53
N GLY A 152 -31.47 30.91 6.75
CA GLY A 152 -31.84 31.49 8.04
C GLY A 152 -31.26 32.87 8.41
N THR A 153 -30.52 33.53 7.50
CA THR A 153 -30.14 34.95 7.65
C THR A 153 -30.78 35.80 6.57
#